data_AF-A0A7Y0IGG1-F1
#
_entry.id   AF-A0A7Y0IGG1-F1
#
_cell.length_a   1.000
_cell.length_b   1.000
_cell.length_c   1.000
_cell.angle_alpha   90.00
_cell.angle_beta   90.00
_cell.angle_gamma   90.00
#
_symmetry.space_group_name_H-M   'P 1'
#
loop_
_entity.id
_entity.type
_entity.pdbx_description
1 polymer ?
#
loop_
_entity_poly.entity_id
_entity_poly.type
_entity_poly.pdbx_seq_one_letter_code
_entity_poly.pdbx_strand_id
1 'polypeptide(L)'
;MNQKPSNAFVAAAWIALGIGMIGFIVGLWRSDMLLNEKGYYFTVLMFGLFAVISLQKAVRDKLEGIPVTEIYYGISWFSTLLTITLLVIGLWNATLLPSEKGFYAFAFLLSLFGAITVQKNTRDSQIVNKNRDSE
;
A
#
# COMPACT_ATOMS: atom_id res chain seq x y z
N MET A 1 -0.94 -8.80 26.46
CA MET A 1 -2.32 -8.35 26.13
C MET A 1 -2.33 -7.82 24.70
N ASN A 2 -2.81 -8.62 23.72
CA ASN A 2 -3.10 -8.09 22.38
C ASN A 2 -4.51 -7.48 22.44
N GLN A 3 -4.59 -6.16 22.60
CA GLN A 3 -5.86 -5.45 22.53
C GLN A 3 -6.30 -5.31 21.06
N LYS A 4 -7.57 -5.56 20.79
CA LYS A 4 -8.17 -5.35 19.47
C LYS A 4 -8.03 -3.86 19.07
N PRO A 5 -7.64 -3.53 17.83
CA PRO A 5 -7.65 -2.15 17.38
C PRO A 5 -9.05 -1.55 17.52
N SER A 6 -9.13 -0.26 17.90
CA SER A 6 -10.43 0.41 18.05
C SER A 6 -11.15 0.51 16.71
N ASN A 7 -12.48 0.38 16.71
CA ASN A 7 -13.27 0.48 15.48
C ASN A 7 -13.03 1.82 14.75
N ALA A 8 -12.81 2.90 15.50
CA ALA A 8 -12.45 4.21 14.94
C ALA A 8 -11.11 4.18 14.19
N PHE A 9 -10.08 3.53 14.75
CA PHE A 9 -8.78 3.40 14.08
C PHE A 9 -8.85 2.51 12.84
N VAL A 10 -9.63 1.42 12.89
CA VAL A 10 -9.88 0.56 11.73
C VAL A 10 -10.55 1.34 10.60
N ALA A 11 -11.60 2.11 10.93
CA ALA A 11 -12.30 2.95 9.96
C ALA A 11 -11.37 4.02 9.34
N ALA A 12 -10.58 4.70 10.17
CA ALA A 12 -9.61 5.70 9.70
C ALA A 12 -8.59 5.11 8.72
N ALA A 13 -8.08 3.90 8.97
CA ALA A 13 -7.15 3.22 8.08
C ALA A 13 -7.77 2.89 6.71
N TRP A 14 -9.01 2.38 6.70
CA TRP A 14 -9.75 2.11 5.46
C TRP A 14 -10.07 3.39 4.68
N ILE A 15 -10.43 4.47 5.38
CA ILE A 15 -10.65 5.78 4.76
C ILE A 15 -9.36 6.30 4.14
N ALA A 16 -8.22 6.20 4.85
CA ALA A 16 -6.93 6.62 4.32
C ALA A 16 -6.55 5.86 3.04
N LEU A 17 -6.67 4.52 3.06
CA LEU A 17 -6.44 3.69 1.88
C LEU A 17 -7.36 4.09 0.72
N GLY A 18 -8.66 4.22 1.00
CA GLY A 18 -9.67 4.58 0.02
C GLY A 18 -9.43 5.94 -0.60
N ILE A 19 -9.19 6.98 0.21
CA ILE A 19 -8.91 8.34 -0.27
C ILE A 19 -7.64 8.38 -1.11
N GLY A 20 -6.56 7.72 -0.67
CA GLY A 20 -5.32 7.65 -1.45
C GLY A 20 -5.55 7.00 -2.82
N MET A 21 -6.21 5.84 -2.84
CA MET A 21 -6.43 5.08 -4.08
C MET A 21 -7.39 5.79 -5.02
N ILE A 22 -8.56 6.20 -4.51
CA ILE A 22 -9.58 6.87 -5.31
C ILE A 22 -9.04 8.21 -5.79
N GLY A 23 -8.36 8.97 -4.94
CA GLY A 23 -7.71 10.22 -5.32
C GLY A 23 -6.72 10.02 -6.46
N PHE A 24 -5.82 9.04 -6.35
CA PHE A 24 -4.85 8.72 -7.40
C PHE A 24 -5.55 8.36 -8.72
N ILE A 25 -6.54 7.47 -8.69
CA ILE A 25 -7.27 7.02 -9.89
C ILE A 25 -8.09 8.15 -10.53
N VAL A 26 -8.77 8.98 -9.73
CA VAL A 26 -9.50 10.15 -10.21
C VAL A 26 -8.54 11.17 -10.82
N GLY A 27 -7.36 11.35 -10.23
CA GLY A 27 -6.29 12.15 -10.81
C GLY A 27 -5.92 11.64 -12.22
N LEU A 28 -5.67 10.33 -12.35
CA LEU A 28 -5.32 9.74 -13.64
C LEU A 28 -6.43 9.94 -14.67
N TRP A 29 -7.69 9.72 -14.27
CA TRP A 29 -8.84 9.94 -15.14
C TRP A 29 -8.86 11.37 -15.69
N ARG A 30 -8.64 12.36 -14.82
CA ARG A 30 -8.74 13.79 -15.16
C ARG A 30 -7.51 14.34 -15.89
N SER A 31 -6.35 13.72 -15.73
CA SER A 31 -5.11 14.22 -16.33
C SER A 31 -5.11 14.21 -17.87
N ASP A 32 -4.37 15.13 -18.47
CA ASP A 32 -4.14 15.22 -19.92
C ASP A 32 -3.08 14.22 -20.44
N MET A 33 -2.67 13.26 -19.60
CA MET A 33 -1.72 12.20 -19.97
C MET A 33 -2.27 11.30 -21.08
N LEU A 34 -1.36 10.69 -21.83
CA LEU A 34 -1.71 9.62 -22.77
C LEU A 34 -2.19 8.37 -22.03
N LEU A 35 -2.99 7.54 -22.70
CA LEU A 35 -3.57 6.35 -22.07
C LEU A 35 -2.53 5.36 -21.55
N ASN A 36 -1.41 5.20 -22.26
CA ASN A 36 -0.29 4.37 -21.84
C ASN A 36 0.42 4.92 -20.60
N GLU A 37 0.54 6.24 -20.46
CA GLU A 37 1.10 6.89 -19.26
C GLU A 37 0.17 6.68 -18.06
N LYS A 38 -1.15 6.86 -18.25
CA LYS A 38 -2.16 6.55 -17.21
C LYS A 38 -2.06 5.09 -16.77
N GLY A 39 -1.93 4.18 -17.74
CA GLY A 39 -1.73 2.75 -17.49
C GLY A 39 -0.47 2.47 -16.66
N TYR A 40 0.65 3.11 -16.99
CA TYR A 40 1.90 3.01 -16.23
C TYR A 40 1.71 3.38 -14.75
N TYR A 41 1.14 4.55 -14.46
CA TYR A 41 0.92 4.99 -13.08
C TYR A 41 -0.09 4.13 -12.33
N PHE A 42 -1.14 3.67 -13.00
CA PHE A 42 -2.10 2.74 -12.41
C PHE A 42 -1.43 1.41 -12.03
N THR A 43 -0.60 0.85 -12.91
CA THR A 43 0.17 -0.37 -12.62
C THR A 43 1.14 -0.14 -11.47
N VAL A 44 1.82 1.00 -11.41
CA VAL A 44 2.71 1.36 -10.29
C VAL A 44 1.93 1.40 -8.97
N LEU A 45 0.74 2.03 -8.93
CA LEU A 45 -0.14 2.04 -7.76
C LEU A 45 -0.49 0.62 -7.31
N MET A 46 -1.00 -0.20 -8.23
CA MET A 46 -1.50 -1.53 -7.90
C MET A 46 -0.38 -2.48 -7.50
N PHE A 47 0.74 -2.42 -8.20
CA PHE A 47 1.91 -3.22 -7.87
C PHE A 47 2.55 -2.77 -6.55
N GLY A 48 2.59 -1.46 -6.26
CA GLY A 48 3.07 -0.93 -4.99
C GLY A 48 2.25 -1.41 -3.79
N LEU A 49 0.91 -1.37 -3.91
CA LEU A 49 0.01 -1.89 -2.90
C LEU A 49 0.24 -3.38 -2.63
N PHE A 50 0.35 -4.19 -3.69
CA PHE A 50 0.65 -5.61 -3.56
C PHE A 50 2.02 -5.84 -2.91
N ALA A 51 3.05 -5.12 -3.37
CA ALA A 51 4.42 -5.29 -2.91
C ALA A 51 4.55 -4.96 -1.42
N VAL A 52 3.95 -3.85 -0.96
CA VAL A 52 4.07 -3.43 0.44
C VAL A 52 3.32 -4.36 1.41
N ILE A 53 2.16 -4.88 1.00
CA ILE A 53 1.41 -5.90 1.75
C ILE A 53 2.20 -7.21 1.83
N SER A 54 2.84 -7.60 0.73
CA SER A 54 3.66 -8.80 0.64
C SER A 54 4.91 -8.69 1.52
N LEU A 55 5.58 -7.54 1.48
CA LEU A 55 6.74 -7.23 2.31
C LEU A 55 6.39 -7.22 3.79
N GLN A 56 5.31 -6.52 4.18
CA GLN A 56 4.85 -6.46 5.57
C GLN A 56 4.53 -7.87 6.10
N LYS A 57 3.89 -8.71 5.28
CA LYS A 57 3.62 -10.11 5.62
C LYS A 57 4.92 -10.89 5.81
N ALA A 58 5.85 -10.82 4.85
CA ALA A 58 7.11 -11.56 4.89
C ALA A 58 7.97 -11.19 6.10
N VAL A 59 8.11 -9.89 6.39
CA VAL A 59 8.85 -9.38 7.55
C VAL A 59 8.23 -9.89 8.85
N ARG A 60 6.90 -9.78 8.98
CA ARG A 60 6.18 -10.28 10.16
C ARG A 60 6.35 -11.78 10.32
N ASP A 61 6.11 -12.56 9.27
CA ASP A 61 6.18 -14.02 9.33
C ASP A 61 7.57 -14.47 9.82
N LYS A 62 8.63 -13.81 9.36
CA LYS A 62 10.00 -14.03 9.85
C LYS A 62 10.16 -13.70 11.34
N LEU A 63 9.54 -12.61 11.83
CA LEU A 63 9.55 -12.23 13.25
C LEU A 63 8.72 -13.16 14.14
N GLU A 64 7.64 -13.74 13.60
CA GLU A 64 6.76 -14.70 14.28
C GLU A 64 7.26 -16.15 14.17
N GLY A 65 8.42 -16.38 13.54
CA GLY A 65 9.01 -17.71 13.38
C GLY A 65 8.33 -18.59 12.32
N ILE A 66 7.46 -18.01 11.49
CA ILE A 66 6.81 -18.68 10.36
C ILE A 66 7.84 -18.76 9.22
N PRO A 67 8.04 -19.94 8.59
CA PRO A 67 9.03 -20.10 7.54
C PRO A 67 8.70 -19.24 6.32
N VAL A 68 9.66 -18.40 5.92
CA VAL A 68 9.61 -17.55 4.72
C VAL A 68 10.87 -17.82 3.90
N THR A 69 10.72 -18.02 2.59
CA THR A 69 11.89 -18.20 1.71
C THR A 69 12.63 -16.88 1.54
N GLU A 70 13.97 -16.92 1.58
CA GLU A 70 14.79 -15.72 1.38
C GLU A 70 14.55 -15.07 0.01
N ILE A 71 14.22 -15.87 -1.02
CA ILE A 71 13.84 -15.37 -2.35
C ILE A 71 12.56 -14.53 -2.28
N TYR A 72 11.51 -15.01 -1.62
CA TYR A 72 10.26 -14.24 -1.50
C TYR A 72 10.45 -12.96 -0.68
N TYR A 73 11.22 -13.04 0.41
CA TYR A 73 11.58 -11.88 1.21
C TYR A 73 12.34 -10.83 0.39
N GLY A 74 13.35 -11.26 -0.37
CA GLY A 74 14.14 -10.39 -1.24
C GLY A 74 13.32 -9.74 -2.35
N ILE A 75 12.49 -10.52 -3.06
CA ILE A 75 11.64 -10.00 -4.14
C ILE A 75 10.58 -9.02 -3.59
N SER A 76 10.05 -9.26 -2.39
CA SER A 76 9.07 -8.35 -1.76
C SER A 76 9.72 -6.99 -1.49
N TRP A 77 10.91 -6.97 -0.89
CA TRP A 77 11.69 -5.75 -0.67
C TRP A 77 12.01 -5.02 -1.97
N PHE A 78 12.56 -5.76 -2.94
CA PHE A 78 12.91 -5.21 -4.25
C PHE A 78 11.69 -4.60 -4.94
N SER A 79 10.55 -5.29 -4.96
CA SER A 79 9.32 -4.81 -5.59
C SER A 79 8.80 -3.53 -4.94
N THR A 80 8.83 -3.44 -3.62
CA THR A 80 8.43 -2.20 -2.91
C THR A 80 9.31 -1.04 -3.32
N LEU A 81 10.64 -1.19 -3.27
CA LEU A 81 11.58 -0.15 -3.68
C LEU A 81 11.45 0.22 -5.16
N LEU A 82 11.22 -0.78 -6.03
CA LEU A 82 11.03 -0.59 -7.45
C LEU A 82 9.81 0.31 -7.73
N THR A 83 8.66 0.03 -7.10
CA THR A 83 7.44 0.84 -7.32
C THR A 83 7.60 2.29 -6.88
N ILE A 84 8.27 2.53 -5.74
CA ILE A 84 8.59 3.88 -5.27
C ILE A 84 9.51 4.58 -6.27
N THR A 85 10.56 3.90 -6.73
CA THR A 85 11.52 4.43 -7.70
C THR A 85 10.85 4.75 -9.03
N LEU A 86 10.02 3.85 -9.55
CA LEU A 86 9.27 4.03 -10.79
C LEU A 86 8.29 5.20 -10.69
N LEU A 87 7.62 5.39 -9.55
CA LEU A 87 6.78 6.57 -9.34
C LEU A 87 7.61 7.86 -9.40
N VAL A 88 8.73 7.91 -8.67
CA VAL A 88 9.61 9.09 -8.64
C VAL A 88 10.12 9.43 -10.04
N ILE A 89 10.66 8.45 -10.76
CA ILE A 89 11.16 8.63 -12.13
C ILE A 89 10.03 9.05 -13.07
N GLY A 90 8.86 8.39 -12.98
CA GLY A 90 7.70 8.73 -13.78
C GLY A 90 7.30 10.18 -13.58
N LEU A 91 7.06 10.60 -12.33
CA LEU A 91 6.62 11.95 -12.01
C LEU A 91 7.69 12.99 -12.36
N TRP A 92 8.98 12.67 -12.22
CA TRP A 92 10.07 13.55 -12.62
C TRP A 92 9.98 13.87 -14.12
N ASN A 93 9.78 12.86 -14.95
CA ASN A 93 9.75 12.98 -16.42
C ASN A 93 8.38 13.41 -16.98
N ALA A 94 7.30 13.29 -16.22
CA ALA A 94 5.97 13.67 -16.69
C ALA A 94 5.83 15.19 -16.91
N THR A 95 5.15 15.56 -17.99
CA THR A 95 4.75 16.93 -18.31
C THR A 95 3.49 17.33 -17.53
N LEU A 96 3.61 17.30 -16.21
CA LEU A 96 2.57 17.71 -15.26
C LEU A 96 2.99 18.99 -14.51
N LEU A 97 2.01 19.71 -13.98
CA LEU A 97 2.28 20.79 -13.04
C LEU A 97 2.91 20.23 -11.75
N PRO A 98 3.79 21.00 -11.07
CA PRO A 98 4.40 20.55 -9.82
C PRO A 98 3.38 20.14 -8.74
N SER A 99 2.23 20.82 -8.68
CA SER A 99 1.13 20.49 -7.76
C SER A 99 0.49 19.14 -8.07
N GLU A 100 0.33 18.79 -9.33
CA GLU A 100 -0.20 17.49 -9.76
C GLU A 100 0.79 16.36 -9.44
N LYS A 101 2.09 16.60 -9.66
CA LYS A 101 3.13 15.64 -9.25
C LYS A 101 3.09 15.38 -7.75
N GLY A 102 2.99 16.44 -6.95
CA GLY A 102 2.83 16.35 -5.50
C GLY A 102 1.56 15.57 -5.11
N PHE A 103 0.44 15.84 -5.77
CA PHE A 103 -0.82 15.12 -5.55
C PHE A 103 -0.66 13.60 -5.73
N TYR A 104 -0.07 13.15 -6.85
CA TYR A 104 0.15 11.73 -7.08
C TYR A 104 1.11 11.10 -6.07
N ALA A 105 2.20 11.81 -5.71
CA ALA A 105 3.15 11.33 -4.73
C ALA A 105 2.49 11.10 -3.36
N PHE A 106 1.74 12.07 -2.86
CA PHE A 106 1.06 11.95 -1.55
C PHE A 106 -0.10 10.95 -1.58
N ALA A 107 -0.88 10.91 -2.67
CA ALA A 107 -1.94 9.93 -2.83
C ALA A 107 -1.39 8.49 -2.81
N PHE A 108 -0.27 8.24 -3.52
CA PHE A 108 0.40 6.95 -3.51
C PHE A 108 0.95 6.58 -2.12
N LEU A 109 1.64 7.50 -1.44
CA LEU A 109 2.15 7.26 -0.09
C LEU A 109 1.02 6.96 0.90
N LEU A 110 -0.09 7.72 0.82
CA LEU A 110 -1.27 7.49 1.65
C LEU A 110 -1.89 6.11 1.37
N SER A 111 -1.96 5.69 0.11
CA SER A 111 -2.39 4.35 -0.27
C SER A 111 -1.49 3.26 0.31
N LEU A 112 -0.17 3.37 0.19
CA LEU A 112 0.76 2.38 0.74
C LEU A 112 0.63 2.27 2.26
N PHE A 113 0.62 3.42 2.95
CA PHE A 113 0.48 3.47 4.40
C PHE A 113 -0.87 2.91 4.87
N GLY A 114 -1.96 3.32 4.19
CA GLY A 114 -3.31 2.83 4.46
C GLY A 114 -3.38 1.32 4.28
N ALA A 115 -2.78 0.76 3.23
CA ALA A 115 -2.78 -0.67 2.97
C ALA A 115 -2.05 -1.49 4.04
N ILE A 116 -0.85 -1.06 4.45
CA ILE A 116 -0.12 -1.69 5.57
C ILE A 116 -1.00 -1.67 6.83
N THR A 117 -1.60 -0.53 7.14
CA THR A 117 -2.39 -0.33 8.36
C THR A 117 -3.67 -1.19 8.34
N VAL A 118 -4.37 -1.23 7.22
CA VAL A 118 -5.57 -2.07 7.01
C VAL A 118 -5.22 -3.55 7.15
N GLN A 119 -4.11 -4.00 6.54
CA GLN A 119 -3.64 -5.38 6.64
C GLN A 119 -3.34 -5.74 8.10
N LYS A 120 -2.59 -4.89 8.81
CA LYS A 120 -2.27 -5.08 10.22
C LYS A 120 -3.54 -5.16 11.08
N ASN A 121 -4.44 -4.19 10.94
CA ASN A 121 -5.68 -4.13 11.72
C ASN A 121 -6.61 -5.33 11.51
N THR A 122 -6.76 -5.76 10.25
CA THR A 122 -7.58 -6.91 9.88
C THR A 122 -7.04 -8.18 10.52
N ARG A 123 -5.71 -8.37 10.44
CA ARG A 123 -5.01 -9.50 11.05
C ARG A 123 -5.12 -9.49 12.57
N ASP A 124 -4.81 -8.37 13.20
CA ASP A 124 -4.84 -8.25 14.66
C ASP A 124 -6.25 -8.56 15.20
N SER A 125 -7.29 -8.13 14.48
CA SER A 125 -8.68 -8.47 14.78
C SER A 125 -8.98 -9.98 14.65
N GLN A 126 -8.43 -10.65 13.64
CA GLN A 126 -8.59 -12.10 13.45
C GLN A 126 -7.93 -12.90 14.57
N ILE A 127 -6.72 -12.51 15.02
CA ILE A 127 -6.03 -13.17 16.14
C ILE A 127 -6.86 -13.06 17.42
N VAL A 128 -7.39 -11.87 17.72
CA VAL A 128 -8.21 -11.66 18.92
C VAL A 128 -9.49 -12.49 18.86
N ASN A 129 -10.16 -12.54 17.72
CA ASN A 129 -11.38 -13.35 17.56
C ASN A 129 -11.07 -14.84 17.75
N LYS A 130 -10.01 -15.35 17.13
CA LYS A 130 -9.60 -16.76 17.28
C LYS A 130 -9.33 -17.15 18.73
N ASN A 131 -8.68 -16.27 19.50
CA ASN A 131 -8.41 -16.53 20.91
C ASN A 131 -9.69 -16.56 21.75
N ARG A 132 -10.69 -15.70 21.45
CA ARG A 132 -11.99 -15.71 22.12
C ARG A 132 -12.81 -16.98 21.85
N ASP A 133 -12.73 -17.52 20.63
CA ASP A 133 -13.46 -18.74 20.27
C ASP A 133 -12.81 -20.02 20.85
N SER A 134 -11.58 -19.92 21.38
CA SER A 134 -10.83 -21.03 21.98
C SER A 134 -10.93 -21.08 23.51
N GLU A 135 -11.54 -20.07 24.13
CA GLU A 135 -11.86 -19.98 25.57
C GLU A 135 -13.31 -20.43 25.82
#